data_AF-A0A2T3YR11-F1
#
_entry.id   AF-A0A2T3YR11-F1
#
_cell.length_a   1.000
_cell.length_b   1.000
_cell.length_c   1.000
_cell.angle_alpha   90.00
_cell.angle_beta   90.00
_cell.angle_gamma   90.00
#
_symmetry.space_group_name_H-M   'P 1'
#
loop_
_entity.id
_entity.type
_entity.pdbx_description
1 polymer ?
#
loop_
_entity_poly.entity_id
_entity_poly.type
_entity_poly.pdbx_seq_one_letter_code
_entity_poly.pdbx_strand_id
1 'polypeptide(L)'
;MTGTQIVVETPVTNVDLNELTSVHPEWRSAFWNVIHVVEWLEPMRYDHLQHTTNELLKLLDPLKKLSPGGGAYVNEAHYLEPNWQQAYYGSHHGKLLAVKNHYDPTYIFYCFKCVGWRGEKDYEFNSEHTAYRLRE
;
A
#
# COMPACT_ATOMS: atom_id res chain seq x y z
N MET A 1 16.05 -11.59 10.75
CA MET A 1 15.61 -11.06 12.06
C MET A 1 14.17 -10.60 11.90
N THR A 2 13.32 -10.73 12.92
CA THR A 2 11.95 -10.18 12.89
C THR A 2 11.76 -9.23 14.05
N GLY A 3 11.10 -8.10 13.81
CA GLY A 3 10.81 -7.10 14.83
C GLY A 3 9.39 -6.58 14.71
N THR A 4 8.85 -6.14 15.85
CA THR A 4 7.57 -5.42 15.92
C THR A 4 7.82 -4.06 16.53
N GLN A 5 7.40 -3.02 15.84
CA GLN A 5 7.43 -1.65 16.35
C GLN A 5 5.99 -1.17 16.55
N ILE A 6 5.73 -0.55 17.68
CA ILE A 6 4.45 0.11 17.97
C ILE A 6 4.78 1.57 18.17
N VAL A 7 4.27 2.41 17.27
CA VAL A 7 4.63 3.81 17.21
C VAL A 7 3.39 4.67 17.47
N VAL A 8 3.51 5.64 18.37
CA VAL A 8 2.44 6.59 18.72
C VAL A 8 2.67 7.88 17.93
N GLU A 9 2.57 7.78 16.61
CA GLU A 9 2.85 8.86 15.65
C GLU A 9 1.60 9.37 14.91
N THR A 10 0.44 8.78 15.18
CA THR A 10 -0.81 9.23 14.57
C THR A 10 -1.12 10.66 15.05
N PRO A 11 -1.46 11.60 14.16
CA PRO A 11 -1.69 12.98 14.56
C PRO A 11 -3.05 13.12 15.25
N VAL A 12 -3.10 12.75 16.54
CA VAL A 12 -4.26 12.99 17.41
C VAL A 12 -4.56 14.49 17.51
N THR A 13 -3.55 15.34 17.27
CA THR A 13 -3.61 16.79 17.49
C THR A 13 -4.01 17.63 16.27
N ASN A 14 -4.18 17.04 15.08
CA ASN A 14 -4.57 17.78 13.87
C ASN A 14 -5.79 17.17 13.18
N VAL A 15 -6.97 17.54 13.68
CA VAL A 15 -8.25 17.00 13.22
C VAL A 15 -8.60 17.58 11.85
N ASP A 16 -8.71 16.72 10.83
CA ASP A 16 -9.15 17.11 9.48
C ASP A 16 -10.67 16.97 9.34
N LEU A 17 -11.41 17.81 10.07
CA LEU A 17 -12.88 17.72 10.19
C LEU A 17 -13.61 17.78 8.84
N ASN A 18 -13.00 18.40 7.84
CA ASN A 18 -13.59 18.61 6.52
C ASN A 18 -13.01 17.64 5.46
N GLU A 19 -12.15 16.70 5.86
CA GLU A 19 -11.45 15.76 4.97
C GLU A 19 -10.81 16.46 3.76
N LEU A 20 -10.10 17.57 4.02
CA LEU A 20 -9.49 18.39 2.98
C LEU A 20 -8.16 17.83 2.48
N THR A 21 -7.54 16.94 3.25
CA THR A 21 -6.32 16.24 2.85
C THR A 21 -6.62 14.85 2.30
N SER A 22 -5.67 14.31 1.53
CA SER A 22 -5.74 12.93 1.01
C SER A 22 -5.26 11.88 2.01
N VAL A 23 -4.95 12.27 3.24
CA VAL A 23 -4.47 11.33 4.26
C VAL A 23 -5.60 10.38 4.63
N HIS A 24 -5.31 9.07 4.67
CA HIS A 24 -6.28 8.05 5.01
C HIS A 24 -7.08 8.45 6.28
N PRO A 25 -8.43 8.46 6.25
CA PRO A 25 -9.25 8.98 7.35
C PRO A 25 -8.91 8.39 8.72
N GLU A 26 -8.66 7.08 8.76
CA GLU A 26 -8.31 6.36 10.00
C GLU A 26 -7.03 6.85 10.69
N TRP A 27 -6.16 7.64 10.03
CA TRP A 27 -5.05 8.28 10.73
C TRP A 27 -5.50 9.22 11.85
N ARG A 28 -6.74 9.72 11.81
CA ARG A 28 -7.29 10.65 12.80
C ARG A 28 -7.87 9.94 14.04
N SER A 29 -8.24 8.67 13.91
CA SER A 29 -8.82 7.83 14.97
C SER A 29 -7.84 6.77 15.49
N ALA A 30 -6.83 6.42 14.71
CA ALA A 30 -5.81 5.45 15.09
C ALA A 30 -4.97 5.96 16.27
N PHE A 31 -4.74 5.10 17.25
CA PHE A 31 -3.89 5.41 18.41
C PHE A 31 -2.46 4.85 18.26
N TRP A 32 -2.29 3.84 17.41
CA TRP A 32 -1.01 3.19 17.13
C TRP A 32 -0.84 2.97 15.63
N ASN A 33 0.39 3.14 15.15
CA ASN A 33 0.87 2.52 13.93
C ASN A 33 1.74 1.31 14.31
N VAL A 34 1.39 0.11 13.83
CA VAL A 34 2.10 -1.12 14.17
C VAL A 34 2.81 -1.64 12.93
N ILE A 35 4.14 -1.77 13.02
CA ILE A 35 5.01 -2.19 11.92
C ILE A 35 5.63 -3.52 12.29
N HIS A 36 5.46 -4.52 11.41
CA HIS A 36 6.21 -5.77 11.48
C HIS A 36 7.28 -5.77 10.40
N VAL A 37 8.54 -5.91 10.82
CA VAL A 37 9.69 -5.90 9.92
C VAL A 37 10.34 -7.27 9.93
N VAL A 38 10.71 -7.74 8.74
CA VAL A 38 11.57 -8.91 8.54
C VAL A 38 12.78 -8.46 7.75
N GLU A 39 13.96 -8.75 8.30
CA GLU A 39 15.24 -8.39 7.70
C GLU A 39 16.06 -9.65 7.39
N TRP A 40 16.79 -9.60 6.28
CA TRP A 40 17.77 -10.61 5.88
C TRP A 40 19.08 -9.90 5.50
N LEU A 41 20.20 -10.51 5.87
CA LEU A 41 21.54 -9.95 5.60
C LEU A 41 22.04 -10.28 4.20
N GLU A 42 21.59 -11.40 3.64
CA GLU A 42 22.01 -11.91 2.34
C GLU A 42 20.78 -12.09 1.43
N PRO A 43 20.93 -11.93 0.10
CA PRO A 43 19.84 -12.17 -0.83
C PRO A 43 19.24 -13.58 -0.66
N MET A 44 17.92 -13.64 -0.56
CA MET A 44 17.22 -14.92 -0.55
C MET A 44 17.04 -15.44 -1.97
N ARG A 45 17.05 -16.77 -2.12
CA ARG A 45 16.55 -17.41 -3.35
C ARG A 45 15.09 -17.01 -3.56
N TYR A 46 14.68 -16.92 -4.83
CA TYR A 46 13.36 -16.44 -5.22
C TYR A 46 12.20 -17.23 -4.58
N ASP A 47 12.29 -18.56 -4.56
CA ASP A 47 11.29 -19.44 -3.96
C ASP A 47 11.13 -19.19 -2.46
N HIS A 48 12.26 -19.00 -1.75
CA HIS A 48 12.24 -18.68 -0.33
C HIS A 48 11.68 -17.26 -0.11
N LEU A 49 12.11 -16.26 -0.89
CA LEU A 49 11.62 -14.89 -0.79
C LEU A 49 10.10 -14.80 -0.96
N GLN A 50 9.56 -15.51 -1.96
CA GLN A 50 8.12 -15.55 -2.22
C GLN A 50 7.37 -16.22 -1.07
N HIS A 51 7.88 -17.34 -0.55
CA HIS A 51 7.31 -17.99 0.62
C HIS A 51 7.32 -17.05 1.85
N THR A 52 8.46 -16.46 2.18
CA THR A 52 8.61 -15.55 3.33
C THR A 52 7.69 -14.33 3.23
N THR A 53 7.57 -13.73 2.05
CA THR A 53 6.66 -12.61 1.81
C THR A 53 5.20 -13.02 2.08
N ASN A 54 4.77 -14.18 1.56
CA ASN A 54 3.41 -14.65 1.76
C ASN A 54 3.11 -14.93 3.24
N GLU A 55 4.07 -15.49 3.98
CA GLU A 55 3.92 -15.70 5.42
C GLU A 55 3.88 -14.36 6.18
N LEU A 56 4.69 -13.37 5.78
CA LEU A 56 4.65 -12.03 6.38
C LEU A 56 3.29 -11.35 6.19
N LEU A 57 2.67 -11.49 5.01
CA LEU A 57 1.32 -10.99 4.79
C LEU A 57 0.30 -11.63 5.75
N LYS A 58 0.38 -12.95 5.96
CA LYS A 58 -0.50 -13.68 6.89
C LYS A 58 -0.28 -13.29 8.35
N LEU A 59 0.96 -12.95 8.73
CA LEU A 59 1.26 -12.47 10.08
C LEU A 59 0.54 -11.16 10.43
N LEU A 60 0.06 -10.40 9.44
CA LEU A 60 -0.73 -9.18 9.67
C LEU A 60 -2.21 -9.47 9.98
N ASP A 61 -2.72 -10.68 9.71
CA ASP A 61 -4.14 -11.00 9.88
C ASP A 61 -4.66 -10.82 11.32
N PRO A 62 -3.92 -11.18 12.38
CA PRO A 62 -4.34 -10.89 13.75
C PRO A 62 -4.47 -9.39 14.01
N LEU A 63 -3.57 -8.55 13.47
CA LEU A 63 -3.68 -7.10 13.61
C LEU A 63 -4.93 -6.56 12.92
N LYS A 64 -5.18 -6.98 11.68
CA LYS A 64 -6.40 -6.60 10.93
C LYS A 64 -7.68 -6.97 11.66
N LYS A 65 -7.70 -8.12 12.35
CA LYS A 65 -8.84 -8.57 13.18
C LYS A 65 -9.01 -7.73 14.45
N LEU A 66 -7.92 -7.23 15.03
CA LEU A 66 -7.93 -6.38 16.22
C LEU A 66 -8.32 -4.92 15.92
N SER A 67 -8.12 -4.45 14.69
CA SER A 67 -8.41 -3.07 14.25
C SER A 67 -9.40 -3.03 13.07
N PRO A 68 -10.64 -3.54 13.24
CA PRO A 68 -11.64 -3.49 12.17
C PRO A 68 -11.89 -2.03 11.75
N GLY A 69 -11.88 -1.79 10.43
CA GLY A 69 -12.01 -0.46 9.87
C GLY A 69 -10.69 0.32 9.75
N GLY A 70 -9.59 -0.17 10.35
CA GLY A 70 -8.27 0.44 10.25
C GLY A 70 -7.68 0.42 8.84
N GLY A 71 -6.49 1.01 8.70
CA GLY A 71 -5.74 1.11 7.44
C GLY A 71 -4.30 0.64 7.57
N ALA A 72 -3.55 0.81 6.49
CA ALA A 72 -2.13 0.57 6.41
C ALA A 72 -1.44 1.81 5.84
N TYR A 73 -0.31 2.18 6.43
CA TYR A 73 0.51 3.25 5.90
C TYR A 73 1.14 2.83 4.58
N VAL A 74 0.69 3.41 3.46
CA VAL A 74 1.07 2.96 2.11
C VAL A 74 2.58 2.89 1.86
N ASN A 75 3.38 3.73 2.52
CA ASN A 75 4.84 3.75 2.35
C ASN A 75 5.55 2.55 3.02
N GLU A 76 4.88 1.85 3.94
CA GLU A 76 5.43 0.73 4.71
C GLU A 76 4.52 -0.51 4.65
N ALA A 77 3.48 -0.47 3.82
CA ALA A 77 2.49 -1.52 3.73
C ALA A 77 3.00 -2.73 2.95
N HIS A 78 2.47 -3.91 3.28
CA HIS A 78 2.78 -5.12 2.54
C HIS A 78 2.24 -5.02 1.11
N TYR A 79 3.11 -5.04 0.10
CA TYR A 79 2.75 -4.83 -1.30
C TYR A 79 1.71 -5.84 -1.83
N LEU A 80 1.65 -7.07 -1.29
CA LEU A 80 0.63 -8.05 -1.67
C LEU A 80 -0.75 -7.88 -0.98
N GLU A 81 -1.01 -6.81 -0.23
CA GLU A 81 -2.30 -6.58 0.44
C GLU A 81 -3.50 -6.76 -0.51
N PRO A 82 -4.36 -7.78 -0.34
CA PRO A 82 -5.44 -8.03 -1.28
C PRO A 82 -6.46 -6.89 -1.33
N ASN A 83 -6.72 -6.21 -0.21
CA ASN A 83 -7.68 -5.11 -0.13
C ASN A 83 -6.98 -3.73 -0.14
N TRP A 84 -5.98 -3.56 -1.01
CA TRP A 84 -5.07 -2.42 -0.98
C TRP A 84 -5.76 -1.07 -1.17
N GLN A 85 -6.82 -0.96 -1.98
CA GLN A 85 -7.51 0.32 -2.17
C GLN A 85 -8.04 0.84 -0.83
N GLN A 86 -8.74 -0.01 -0.10
CA GLN A 86 -9.28 0.33 1.21
C GLN A 86 -8.17 0.47 2.23
N ALA A 87 -7.18 -0.44 2.26
CA ALA A 87 -6.13 -0.40 3.27
C ALA A 87 -5.25 0.85 3.14
N TYR A 88 -4.90 1.27 1.92
CA TYR A 88 -3.91 2.34 1.70
C TYR A 88 -4.56 3.72 1.60
N TYR A 89 -5.77 3.79 1.06
CA TYR A 89 -6.43 5.06 0.72
C TYR A 89 -7.81 5.22 1.35
N GLY A 90 -8.40 4.17 1.93
CA GLY A 90 -9.70 4.22 2.57
C GLY A 90 -10.81 4.75 1.66
N SER A 91 -11.75 5.48 2.25
CA SER A 91 -12.87 6.11 1.54
C SER A 91 -12.43 7.17 0.52
N HIS A 92 -11.18 7.66 0.60
CA HIS A 92 -10.66 8.68 -0.31
C HIS A 92 -10.23 8.12 -1.67
N HIS A 93 -10.08 6.80 -1.82
CA HIS A 93 -9.62 6.19 -3.07
C HIS A 93 -10.40 6.67 -4.31
N GLY A 94 -11.73 6.80 -4.21
CA GLY A 94 -12.57 7.26 -5.32
C GLY A 94 -12.28 8.71 -5.75
N LYS A 95 -12.11 9.63 -4.78
CA LYS A 95 -11.75 11.03 -5.05
C LYS A 95 -10.34 11.13 -5.66
N LEU A 96 -9.40 10.35 -5.13
CA LEU A 96 -8.03 10.28 -5.66
C LEU A 96 -8.00 9.75 -7.09
N LEU A 97 -8.81 8.73 -7.40
CA LEU A 97 -8.93 8.20 -8.76
C LEU A 97 -9.50 9.23 -9.73
N ALA A 98 -10.46 10.06 -9.30
CA ALA A 98 -10.97 11.16 -10.12
C ALA A 98 -9.87 12.19 -10.43
N VAL A 99 -9.04 12.55 -9.44
CA VAL A 99 -7.87 13.43 -9.62
C VAL A 99 -6.87 12.78 -10.58
N LYS A 100 -6.53 11.50 -10.40
CA LYS A 100 -5.64 10.74 -11.30
C LYS A 100 -6.14 10.79 -12.74
N ASN A 101 -7.41 10.52 -12.97
CA ASN A 101 -8.01 10.53 -14.32
C ASN A 101 -8.04 11.93 -14.94
N HIS A 102 -8.14 12.98 -14.13
CA HIS A 102 -8.11 14.35 -14.62
C HIS A 102 -6.71 14.77 -15.08
N TYR A 103 -5.69 14.48 -14.27
CA TYR A 103 -4.31 14.94 -14.51
C TYR A 103 -3.44 13.94 -15.29
N ASP A 104 -3.75 12.65 -15.25
CA ASP A 104 -3.06 11.59 -15.99
C ASP A 104 -4.07 10.62 -16.65
N PRO A 105 -4.90 11.11 -17.60
CA PRO A 105 -5.91 10.30 -18.29
C PRO A 105 -5.30 9.18 -19.14
N THR A 106 -4.03 9.31 -19.52
CA THR A 106 -3.27 8.33 -20.31
C THR A 106 -2.48 7.35 -19.45
N TYR A 107 -2.51 7.49 -18.12
CA TYR A 107 -1.84 6.59 -17.18
C TYR A 107 -0.32 6.45 -17.44
N ILE A 108 0.35 7.57 -17.74
CA ILE A 108 1.81 7.62 -17.92
C ILE A 108 2.50 7.31 -16.59
N PHE A 109 1.97 7.82 -15.48
CA PHE A 109 2.49 7.55 -14.14
C PHE A 109 1.82 6.31 -13.54
N TYR A 110 2.10 5.14 -14.13
CA TYR A 110 1.57 3.87 -13.65
C TYR A 110 2.53 3.20 -12.67
N CYS A 111 2.02 2.76 -11.51
CA CYS A 111 2.80 2.01 -10.53
C CYS A 111 1.95 0.96 -9.82
N PHE A 112 2.61 -0.09 -9.33
CA PHE A 112 1.97 -1.22 -8.68
C PHE A 112 1.15 -0.76 -7.46
N LYS A 113 -0.16 -1.02 -7.48
CA LYS A 113 -1.13 -0.64 -6.43
C LYS A 113 -1.15 0.84 -6.05
N CYS A 114 -0.69 1.71 -6.94
CA CYS A 114 -0.97 3.14 -6.86
C CYS A 114 -2.44 3.41 -7.23
N VAL A 115 -2.92 4.62 -6.91
CA VAL A 115 -4.24 5.09 -7.38
C VAL A 115 -4.33 4.96 -8.91
N GLY A 116 -5.33 4.21 -9.38
CA GLY A 116 -5.52 3.91 -10.80
C GLY A 116 -4.82 2.64 -11.29
N TRP A 117 -4.13 1.88 -10.44
CA TRP A 117 -3.64 0.55 -10.81
C TRP A 117 -4.82 -0.38 -11.14
N ARG A 118 -4.81 -0.99 -12.33
CA ARG A 118 -5.90 -1.86 -12.82
C ARG A 118 -5.52 -3.34 -12.86
N GLY A 119 -4.40 -3.70 -12.23
CA GLY A 119 -3.90 -5.07 -12.15
C GLY A 119 -2.76 -5.36 -13.12
N GLU A 120 -2.20 -6.55 -13.00
CA GLU A 120 -1.05 -7.01 -13.79
C GLU A 120 -1.39 -7.15 -15.28
N LYS A 121 -2.61 -7.56 -15.60
CA LYS A 121 -3.08 -7.74 -16.99
C LYS A 121 -3.26 -6.42 -17.75
N ASP A 122 -3.43 -5.30 -17.04
CA ASP A 122 -3.54 -3.98 -17.67
C ASP A 122 -2.17 -3.40 -18.06
N TYR A 123 -1.08 -3.91 -17.47
CA TYR A 123 0.27 -3.47 -17.79
C TYR A 123 0.70 -3.87 -19.22
N GLU A 124 0.20 -4.99 -19.73
CA GLU A 124 0.46 -5.42 -21.10
C GLU A 124 -0.12 -4.46 -22.15
N PHE A 125 -1.16 -3.68 -21.82
CA PHE A 125 -1.71 -2.65 -22.71
C PHE A 125 -0.79 -1.44 -22.87
N ASN A 126 0.07 -1.17 -21.88
CA ASN A 126 1.07 -0.09 -21.94
C ASN A 126 2.43 -0.58 -22.47
N SER A 127 2.58 -1.89 -22.71
CA SER A 127 3.84 -2.49 -23.18
C SER A 127 4.20 -2.12 -24.62
N GLU A 128 3.23 -1.64 -25.42
CA GLU A 128 3.54 -1.02 -26.72
C GLU A 128 4.28 0.32 -26.57
N HIS A 129 4.25 0.96 -25.39
CA HIS A 129 5.02 2.17 -25.08
C HIS A 129 6.27 1.92 -24.23
N THR A 130 6.40 0.78 -23.53
CA THR A 130 7.58 0.41 -22.71
C THR A 130 8.52 -0.61 -23.35
N ALA A 131 8.52 -0.75 -24.68
CA ALA A 131 9.41 -1.63 -25.46
C ALA A 131 10.93 -1.32 -25.38
N TYR A 132 11.43 -0.70 -24.31
CA TYR A 132 12.83 -0.30 -24.13
C TYR A 132 13.58 -0.92 -22.94
N ARG A 133 13.05 -1.94 -22.27
CA ARG A 133 13.80 -2.73 -21.27
C ARG A 133 13.09 -4.06 -21.11
N LEU A 134 13.49 -5.15 -21.77
CA LEU A 134 14.65 -5.96 -21.44
C LEU A 134 15.23 -6.58 -22.73
N ARG A 135 16.29 -5.97 -23.28
CA ARG A 135 17.29 -6.69 -24.05
C ARG A 135 18.59 -6.54 -23.28
N GLU A 136 18.90 -7.54 -22.47
CA GLU A 136 20.24 -7.95 -22.02
C GLU A 136 20.10 -9.29 -21.31
#